data_AF-A0A2V8UHT8-F1
#
_entry.id   AF-A0A2V8UHT8-F1
#
_cell.length_a   1.000
_cell.length_b   1.000
_cell.length_c   1.000
_cell.angle_alpha   90.00
_cell.angle_beta   90.00
_cell.angle_gamma   90.00
#
_symmetry.space_group_name_H-M   'P 1'
#
loop_
_entity.id
_entity.type
_entity.pdbx_description
1 polymer ?
#
loop_
_entity_poly.entity_id
_entity_poly.type
_entity_poly.pdbx_seq_one_letter_code
_entity_poly.pdbx_strand_id
1 'polypeptide(L)'
;FAAQLDQQLDRLESELTEEGYLPQPVRQVQIPKAGKPGEFRTLGIPTIYDRVCQQTLLNRLEPIFEPVFDDANFGYRRGRSTKDAMRKVWKEIQGGREWIVDADLKDFLDTASYCPLIHESCSNSAG
;
A
#
# COMPACT_ATOMS: atom_id res chain seq x y z
N PHE A 1 -11.16 -2.64 -21.10
CA PHE A 1 -9.90 -1.92 -20.82
C PHE A 1 -8.85 -2.25 -21.87
N ALA A 2 -8.21 -3.44 -21.88
CA ALA A 2 -7.13 -3.77 -22.82
C ALA A 2 -7.49 -3.60 -24.32
N ALA A 3 -8.73 -3.89 -24.71
CA ALA A 3 -9.19 -3.73 -26.09
C ALA A 3 -9.27 -2.27 -26.58
N GLN A 4 -9.23 -1.30 -25.68
CA GLN A 4 -9.32 0.14 -25.96
C GLN A 4 -8.27 0.89 -25.13
N LEU A 5 -7.06 0.34 -25.01
CA LEU A 5 -6.05 0.81 -24.08
C LEU A 5 -5.78 2.31 -24.24
N ASP A 6 -5.41 2.74 -25.45
CA ASP A 6 -5.02 4.13 -25.73
C ASP A 6 -6.15 5.11 -25.38
N GLN A 7 -7.37 4.83 -25.86
CA GLN A 7 -8.54 5.65 -25.55
C GLN A 7 -8.83 5.76 -24.04
N GLN A 8 -8.60 4.70 -23.27
CA GLN A 8 -8.81 4.72 -21.83
C GLN A 8 -7.71 5.50 -21.10
N LEU A 9 -6.48 5.48 -21.62
CA LEU A 9 -5.38 6.27 -21.08
C LEU A 9 -5.55 7.76 -21.38
N ASP A 10 -5.91 8.12 -22.62
CA ASP A 10 -6.19 9.50 -23.02
C ASP A 10 -7.33 10.11 -22.18
N ARG A 11 -8.36 9.30 -21.92
CA ARG A 11 -9.47 9.68 -21.05
C ARG A 11 -9.00 9.91 -19.62
N LEU A 12 -8.19 9.00 -19.06
CA LEU A 12 -7.69 9.11 -17.70
C LEU A 12 -6.80 10.35 -17.53
N GLU A 13 -5.94 10.63 -18.50
CA GLU A 13 -5.09 11.83 -18.50
C GLU A 13 -5.94 13.11 -18.50
N SER A 14 -6.94 13.18 -19.38
CA SER A 14 -7.86 14.32 -19.45
C SER A 14 -8.61 14.51 -18.13
N GLU A 15 -9.21 13.44 -17.59
CA GLU A 15 -9.96 13.48 -16.32
C GLU A 15 -9.09 13.89 -15.12
N LEU A 16 -7.82 13.46 -15.08
CA LEU A 16 -6.90 13.86 -14.01
C LEU A 16 -6.45 15.31 -14.15
N THR A 17 -6.20 15.77 -15.38
CA THR A 17 -5.75 17.15 -15.66
C THR A 17 -6.85 18.17 -15.41
N GLU A 18 -8.10 17.81 -15.71
CA GLU A 18 -9.28 18.66 -15.51
C GLU A 18 -9.89 18.52 -14.11
N GLU A 19 -9.24 17.79 -13.19
CA GLU A 19 -9.75 17.49 -11.85
C GLU A 19 -11.15 16.80 -11.83
N GLY A 20 -11.53 16.17 -12.95
CA GLY A 20 -12.81 15.48 -13.14
C GLY A 20 -12.80 14.00 -12.77
N TYR A 21 -11.64 13.44 -12.43
CA TYR A 21 -11.49 12.03 -12.07
C TYR A 21 -12.25 11.68 -10.78
N LEU A 22 -13.13 10.68 -10.86
CA LEU A 22 -13.86 10.14 -9.71
C LEU A 22 -13.60 8.63 -9.57
N PRO A 23 -12.97 8.19 -8.44
CA PRO A 23 -12.73 6.78 -8.18
C PRO A 23 -14.02 5.96 -8.18
N GLN A 24 -13.96 4.76 -8.77
CA GLN A 24 -15.12 3.88 -8.79
C GLN A 24 -15.24 3.06 -7.48
N PRO A 25 -16.45 2.64 -7.08
CA PRO A 25 -16.64 1.78 -5.91
C PRO A 25 -15.82 0.48 -6.01
N VAL A 26 -15.12 0.12 -4.94
CA VAL A 26 -14.35 -1.13 -4.87
C VAL A 26 -15.27 -2.35 -4.79
N ARG A 27 -14.95 -3.40 -5.54
CA ARG A 27 -15.69 -4.66 -5.48
C ARG A 27 -15.23 -5.49 -4.29
N GLN A 28 -16.13 -5.79 -3.36
CA GLN A 28 -15.82 -6.65 -2.22
C GLN A 28 -15.88 -8.14 -2.59
N VAL A 29 -14.85 -8.89 -2.21
CA VAL A 29 -14.78 -10.35 -2.41
C VAL A 29 -14.31 -11.01 -1.11
N GLN A 30 -15.06 -12.01 -0.63
CA GLN A 30 -14.64 -12.82 0.51
C GLN A 30 -13.79 -13.99 0.03
N ILE A 31 -12.60 -14.14 0.62
CA ILE A 31 -11.73 -15.31 0.41
C ILE A 31 -11.51 -16.04 1.74
N PRO A 32 -11.45 -17.38 1.74
CA PRO A 32 -11.20 -18.13 2.97
C PRO A 32 -9.79 -17.85 3.50
N LYS A 33 -9.65 -17.74 4.82
CA LYS A 33 -8.33 -17.67 5.46
C LYS A 33 -7.62 -19.02 5.35
N ALA A 34 -6.39 -19.02 4.84
CA ALA A 34 -5.56 -20.22 4.81
C ALA A 34 -5.42 -20.81 6.22
N GLY A 35 -5.72 -22.10 6.37
CA GLY A 35 -5.62 -22.81 7.64
C GLY A 35 -6.70 -22.49 8.69
N LYS A 36 -7.73 -21.69 8.37
CA LYS A 36 -8.81 -21.33 9.30
C LYS A 36 -10.19 -21.55 8.66
N PRO A 37 -10.74 -22.79 8.72
CA PRO A 37 -12.05 -23.11 8.17
C PRO A 37 -13.15 -22.22 8.77
N GLY A 38 -14.02 -21.67 7.92
CA GLY A 38 -15.12 -20.80 8.34
C GLY A 38 -14.74 -19.33 8.58
N GLU A 39 -13.46 -18.98 8.57
CA GLU A 39 -13.02 -17.58 8.62
C GLU A 39 -12.72 -17.02 7.22
N PHE A 40 -13.16 -15.80 6.95
CA PHE A 40 -12.98 -15.12 5.66
C PHE A 40 -12.19 -13.82 5.81
N ARG A 41 -11.47 -13.43 4.75
CA ARG A 41 -10.90 -12.09 4.54
C ARG A 41 -11.68 -11.41 3.44
N THR A 42 -12.16 -10.20 3.71
CA THR A 42 -12.77 -9.36 2.68
C THR A 42 -11.67 -8.61 1.94
N LEU A 43 -11.62 -8.75 0.61
CA LEU A 43 -10.74 -7.99 -0.28
C LEU A 43 -11.56 -6.91 -0.98
N GLY A 44 -11.05 -5.67 -0.98
CA GLY A 44 -11.52 -4.61 -1.87
C GLY A 44 -10.73 -4.64 -3.17
N ILE A 45 -11.40 -4.91 -4.29
CA ILE A 45 -10.77 -4.98 -5.63
C ILE A 45 -11.21 -3.73 -6.41
N PRO A 46 -10.31 -2.75 -6.65
CA PRO A 46 -10.62 -1.59 -7.49
C PRO A 46 -10.84 -1.99 -8.95
N THR A 47 -11.37 -1.08 -9.77
CA THR A 47 -11.46 -1.33 -11.22
C THR A 47 -10.07 -1.35 -11.85
N ILE A 48 -9.94 -1.85 -13.09
CA ILE A 48 -8.67 -1.75 -13.82
C ILE A 48 -8.27 -0.28 -13.99
N TYR A 49 -9.25 0.59 -14.26
CA TYR A 49 -9.06 2.02 -14.43
C TYR A 49 -8.44 2.66 -13.17
N ASP A 50 -9.05 2.42 -12.00
CA ASP A 50 -8.53 2.94 -10.73
C ASP A 50 -7.15 2.36 -10.38
N ARG A 51 -6.90 1.09 -10.68
CA ARG A 51 -5.58 0.48 -10.44
C ARG A 51 -4.47 1.13 -11.27
N VAL A 52 -4.76 1.53 -12.51
CA VAL A 52 -3.79 2.25 -13.35
C VAL A 52 -3.49 3.64 -12.74
N CYS A 53 -4.52 4.36 -12.31
CA CYS A 53 -4.36 5.64 -11.61
C CYS A 53 -3.54 5.48 -10.32
N GLN A 54 -3.92 4.54 -9.44
CA GLN A 54 -3.21 4.25 -8.19
C GLN A 54 -1.76 3.83 -8.41
N GLN A 55 -1.47 3.02 -9.44
CA GLN A 55 -0.12 2.61 -9.77
C GLN A 55 0.75 3.78 -10.26
N THR A 56 0.14 4.72 -10.99
CA THR A 56 0.82 5.94 -11.45
C THR A 56 1.21 6.82 -10.26
N LEU A 57 0.30 7.01 -9.31
CA LEU A 57 0.60 7.68 -8.04
C LEU A 57 1.72 6.97 -7.28
N LEU A 58 1.64 5.65 -7.12
CA LEU A 58 2.67 4.86 -6.44
C LEU A 58 4.05 5.06 -7.10
N ASN A 59 4.13 4.98 -8.43
CA ASN A 59 5.39 5.18 -9.16
C ASN A 59 6.02 6.56 -8.92
N ARG A 60 5.20 7.59 -8.67
CA ARG A 60 5.68 8.95 -8.40
C ARG A 60 6.06 9.17 -6.94
N LEU A 61 5.29 8.58 -6.02
CA LEU A 61 5.45 8.73 -4.57
C LEU A 61 6.57 7.85 -4.01
N GLU A 62 6.75 6.64 -4.52
CA GLU A 62 7.78 5.71 -4.06
C GLU A 62 9.19 6.32 -4.00
N PRO A 63 9.73 6.99 -5.04
CA PRO A 63 11.06 7.59 -4.95
C PRO A 63 11.15 8.77 -3.95
N ILE A 64 10.02 9.37 -3.57
CA ILE A 64 9.95 10.45 -2.58
C ILE A 64 10.01 9.87 -1.16
N PHE A 65 9.29 8.78 -0.90
CA PHE A 65 9.22 8.17 0.43
C PHE A 65 10.34 7.17 0.73
N GLU A 66 10.92 6.52 -0.28
CA GLU A 66 11.98 5.54 -0.07
C GLU A 66 13.18 6.05 0.77
N PRO A 67 13.68 7.29 0.58
CA PRO A 67 14.73 7.84 1.43
C PRO A 67 14.32 8.12 2.88
N VAL A 68 13.01 8.23 3.16
CA VAL A 68 12.47 8.57 4.48
C VAL A 68 12.17 7.33 5.31
N PHE A 69 11.94 6.18 4.67
CA PHE A 69 11.63 4.94 5.37
C PHE A 69 12.82 4.41 6.17
N ASP A 70 12.54 4.01 7.42
CA ASP A 70 13.49 3.32 8.28
C ASP A 70 14.02 2.03 7.63
N ASP A 71 15.28 1.68 7.90
CA ASP A 71 15.91 0.46 7.41
C ASP A 71 15.25 -0.83 7.92
N ALA A 72 14.59 -0.77 9.08
CA ALA A 72 13.80 -1.85 9.65
C ALA A 72 12.36 -1.92 9.09
N ASN A 73 12.01 -1.09 8.09
CA ASN A 73 10.77 -1.24 7.34
C ASN A 73 10.99 -2.15 6.12
N PHE A 74 10.36 -3.32 6.13
CA PHE A 74 10.52 -4.35 5.09
C PHE A 74 9.25 -4.63 4.29
N GLY A 75 8.09 -4.14 4.74
CA GLY A 75 6.79 -4.42 4.13
C GLY A 75 6.53 -3.52 2.94
N TYR A 76 5.97 -4.08 1.86
CA TYR A 76 5.47 -3.33 0.70
C TYR A 76 6.49 -2.37 0.01
N ARG A 77 7.80 -2.62 0.17
CA ARG A 77 8.88 -1.83 -0.42
C ARG A 77 9.60 -2.59 -1.54
N ARG A 78 9.96 -1.90 -2.62
CA ARG A 78 10.76 -2.52 -3.69
C ARG A 78 12.14 -2.93 -3.17
N GLY A 79 12.60 -4.12 -3.55
CA GLY A 79 13.90 -4.65 -3.14
C GLY A 79 14.02 -5.09 -1.67
N ARG A 80 12.94 -4.99 -0.88
CA ARG A 80 12.86 -5.54 0.49
C ARG A 80 11.88 -6.71 0.52
N SER A 81 12.12 -7.66 1.43
CA SER A 81 11.29 -8.86 1.56
C SER A 81 11.14 -9.29 3.01
N THR A 82 10.16 -10.16 3.27
CA THR A 82 9.98 -10.81 4.58
C THR A 82 11.25 -11.57 5.01
N LYS A 83 12.05 -12.07 4.06
CA LYS A 83 13.32 -12.74 4.36
C LYS A 83 14.39 -11.76 4.89
N ASP A 84 14.37 -10.50 4.44
CA ASP A 84 15.25 -9.46 4.97
C ASP A 84 14.89 -9.15 6.43
N ALA A 85 13.59 -9.03 6.73
CA ALA A 85 13.09 -8.86 8.09
C ALA A 85 13.54 -10.00 9.01
N MET A 86 13.37 -11.25 8.57
CA MET A 86 13.82 -12.43 9.34
C MET A 86 15.32 -12.42 9.59
N ARG A 87 16.13 -12.05 8.59
CA ARG A 87 17.59 -11.93 8.75
C ARG A 87 17.96 -10.85 9.77
N LYS A 88 17.25 -9.71 9.77
CA LYS A 88 17.47 -8.65 10.75
C LYS A 88 17.14 -9.14 12.17
N VAL A 89 15.97 -9.75 12.38
CA VAL A 89 15.58 -10.35 13.67
C VAL A 89 16.59 -11.38 14.15
N TRP A 90 17.04 -12.28 13.27
CA TRP A 90 18.06 -13.28 13.61
C TRP A 90 19.37 -12.64 14.09
N LYS A 91 19.85 -11.58 13.42
CA LYS A 91 21.05 -10.85 13.85
C LYS A 91 20.85 -10.20 15.22
N GLU A 92 19.67 -9.66 15.51
CA GLU A 92 19.38 -9.08 16.83
C GLU A 92 19.47 -10.15 17.92
N ILE A 93 18.87 -11.32 17.71
CA ILE A 93 18.92 -12.45 18.65
C ILE A 93 20.36 -12.92 18.88
N GLN A 94 21.13 -13.11 17.81
CA GLN A 94 22.54 -13.51 17.91
C GLN A 94 23.42 -12.49 18.66
N GLY A 95 23.01 -11.22 18.68
CA GLY A 95 23.67 -10.19 19.47
C GLY A 95 23.18 -10.08 20.92
N GLY A 96 22.44 -11.06 21.43
CA GLY A 96 22.05 -11.14 22.84
C GLY A 96 20.71 -10.49 23.20
N ARG A 97 19.87 -10.13 22.22
CA ARG A 97 18.49 -9.70 22.49
C ARG A 97 17.59 -10.93 22.60
N GLU A 98 17.14 -11.20 23.81
CA GLU A 98 16.40 -12.43 24.14
C GLU A 98 14.89 -12.22 24.25
N TRP A 99 14.44 -10.95 24.30
CA TRP A 99 13.04 -10.59 24.47
C TRP A 99 12.46 -10.03 23.17
N ILE A 100 11.30 -10.55 22.78
CA ILE A 100 10.53 -10.10 21.62
C ILE A 100 9.23 -9.49 22.13
N VAL A 101 8.95 -8.27 21.69
CA VAL A 101 7.65 -7.62 21.87
C VAL A 101 6.90 -7.75 20.56
N ASP A 102 5.82 -8.52 20.57
CA ASP A 102 4.93 -8.69 19.41
C ASP A 102 3.78 -7.69 19.49
N ALA A 103 3.63 -6.88 18.45
CA ALA A 103 2.63 -5.82 18.38
C ALA A 103 2.02 -5.81 16.97
N ASP A 104 0.69 -5.85 16.90
CA ASP A 104 -0.08 -5.82 15.66
C ASP A 104 -1.17 -4.76 15.73
N LEU A 105 -1.37 -4.04 14.62
CA LEU A 105 -2.41 -3.03 14.49
C LEU A 105 -3.64 -3.65 13.83
N LYS A 106 -4.76 -3.65 14.55
CA LYS A 106 -6.03 -4.15 14.03
C LYS A 106 -6.63 -3.16 13.02
N ASP A 107 -7.04 -3.66 11.86
CA ASP A 107 -7.84 -2.94 10.86
C ASP A 107 -7.24 -1.57 10.48
N PHE A 108 -5.94 -1.51 10.19
CA PHE A 108 -5.18 -0.27 9.96
C PHE A 108 -5.87 0.70 8.97
N LEU A 109 -6.36 0.22 7.83
CA LEU A 109 -7.00 1.06 6.81
C LEU A 109 -8.43 1.50 7.17
N ASP A 110 -9.12 0.74 8.02
CA ASP A 110 -10.48 1.10 8.47
C ASP A 110 -10.44 2.03 9.69
N THR A 111 -9.35 1.97 10.47
CA THR A 111 -9.16 2.76 11.70
C THR A 111 -8.28 4.00 11.50
N ALA A 112 -7.44 4.05 10.46
CA ALA A 112 -6.70 5.25 10.12
C ALA A 112 -7.69 6.35 9.69
N SER A 113 -7.74 7.43 10.47
CA SER A 113 -8.54 8.60 10.11
C SER A 113 -8.00 9.20 8.81
N TYR A 114 -8.88 9.52 7.86
CA TYR A 114 -8.50 10.08 6.55
C TYR A 114 -7.72 11.41 6.65
N CYS A 115 -7.97 12.22 7.68
CA CYS A 115 -7.36 13.55 7.81
C CYS A 115 -5.86 13.53 8.20
N PRO A 116 -5.41 12.75 9.20
CA PRO A 116 -3.98 12.61 9.51
C PRO A 116 -3.12 12.06 8.37
N LEU A 117 -3.58 11.03 7.63
CA LEU A 117 -2.81 10.40 6.55
C LEU A 117 -2.50 11.37 5.39
N ILE A 118 -3.46 12.23 5.05
CA ILE A 118 -3.28 13.23 3.98
C ILE A 118 -2.40 14.39 4.47
N HIS A 119 -2.55 14.81 5.74
CA HIS A 119 -1.75 15.90 6.30
C HIS A 119 -0.25 15.55 6.37
N GLU A 120 0.09 14.33 6.81
CA GLU A 120 1.49 13.87 6.89
C GLU A 120 2.16 13.77 5.51
N SER A 121 1.37 13.47 4.47
CA SER A 121 1.84 13.45 3.08
C SER A 121 2.16 14.85 2.54
N CYS A 122 1.45 15.88 2.99
CA CYS A 122 1.66 17.27 2.56
C CYS A 122 2.76 18.00 3.34
N SER A 123 3.09 17.58 4.57
CA SER A 123 4.11 18.25 5.40
C SER A 123 5.56 17.94 5.00
N ASN A 124 5.81 16.91 4.18
CA ASN A 124 7.18 16.51 3.76
C ASN A 124 7.61 17.02 2.37
N SER A 125 6.79 17.83 1.69
CA SER A 125 7.14 18.47 0.42
C SER A 125 7.60 19.94 0.56
N ALA A 126 7.68 20.43 1.80
CA ALA A 126 8.20 21.75 2.15
C ALA A 126 9.48 21.60 2.99
N GLY A 127 10.58 21.26 2.33
CA GLY A 127 11.92 21.16 2.93
C GLY A 127 13.00 21.19 1.85
#